data_AF-A0AAP6Y494-F1
#
_entry.id   AF-A0AAP6Y494-F1
#
_cell.length_a   1.000
_cell.length_b   1.000
_cell.length_c   1.000
_cell.angle_alpha   90.00
_cell.angle_beta   90.00
_cell.angle_gamma   90.00
#
_symmetry.space_group_name_H-M   'P 1'
#
loop_
_entity.id
_entity.type
_entity.pdbx_description
1 polymer ?
#
loop_
_entity_poly.entity_id
_entity_poly.type
_entity_poly.pdbx_seq_one_letter_code
_entity_poly.pdbx_strand_id
1 'polypeptide(L)'
;MNKLQKWILKGLLTKPCPTRIPRTGDSGKQVNCYSISLYEGNIPIMLVNSIDDNCLSGSHFEGGGFRTDASIPFNLTKGLNIRIEHYHGLITHTYTGLIDFAIHEWTKFYRLQSIFALAKHSVPQFFFNKKKLQLPKRMSILEAIIAKLQNNPRSPKRHLVL
;
A
#
# COMPACT_ATOMS: atom_id res chain seq x y z
N MET A 1 14.41 -14.51 -20.37
CA MET A 1 13.93 -13.10 -20.37
C MET A 1 14.55 -12.36 -21.56
N ASN A 2 13.73 -11.60 -22.31
CA ASN A 2 14.18 -10.94 -23.55
C ASN A 2 14.87 -9.59 -23.26
N LYS A 3 15.69 -9.08 -24.20
CA LYS A 3 16.41 -7.80 -24.05
C LYS A 3 15.48 -6.63 -23.71
N LEU A 4 14.33 -6.54 -24.39
CA LEU A 4 13.34 -5.49 -24.17
C LEU A 4 12.74 -5.53 -22.75
N GLN A 5 12.45 -6.73 -22.23
CA GLN A 5 11.97 -6.91 -20.86
C GLN A 5 13.01 -6.45 -19.84
N LYS A 6 14.29 -6.81 -20.04
CA LYS A 6 15.39 -6.35 -19.17
C LYS A 6 15.49 -4.83 -19.16
N TRP A 7 15.38 -4.19 -20.33
CA TRP A 7 15.46 -2.74 -20.46
C TRP A 7 14.32 -2.03 -19.73
N ILE A 8 13.08 -2.52 -19.86
CA ILE A 8 11.92 -1.97 -19.14
C ILE A 8 12.12 -2.13 -17.63
N LEU A 9 12.49 -3.33 -17.15
CA LEU A 9 12.72 -3.59 -15.73
C LEU A 9 13.83 -2.69 -15.17
N LYS A 10 14.94 -2.53 -15.89
CA LYS A 10 16.02 -1.58 -15.52
C LYS A 10 15.48 -0.16 -15.38
N GLY A 11 14.65 0.29 -16.32
CA GLY A 11 14.01 1.60 -16.27
C GLY A 11 13.13 1.79 -15.03
N LEU A 12 12.30 0.80 -14.69
CA LEU A 12 11.43 0.86 -13.51
C LEU A 12 12.22 0.89 -12.20
N LEU A 13 13.30 0.13 -12.12
CA LEU A 13 14.18 0.08 -10.96
C LEU A 13 14.98 1.37 -10.72
N THR A 14 14.95 2.35 -11.64
CA THR A 14 15.53 3.68 -11.39
C THR A 14 14.73 4.51 -10.39
N LYS A 15 13.45 4.16 -10.15
CA LYS A 15 12.57 4.81 -9.18
C LYS A 15 12.04 3.78 -8.18
N PRO A 16 12.92 3.17 -7.37
CA PRO A 16 12.51 2.15 -6.42
C PRO A 16 11.61 2.74 -5.34
N CYS A 17 10.70 1.93 -4.82
CA CYS A 17 9.91 2.35 -3.67
C CYS A 17 10.72 2.36 -2.37
N PRO A 18 10.46 3.31 -1.46
CA PRO A 18 11.06 3.31 -0.13
C PRO A 18 10.56 2.11 0.68
N THR A 19 11.33 1.70 1.69
CA THR A 19 10.99 0.58 2.59
C THR A 19 9.60 0.72 3.21
N ARG A 20 9.16 1.96 3.47
CA ARG A 20 7.80 2.26 3.92
C ARG A 20 7.20 3.30 2.98
N ILE A 21 6.19 2.90 2.22
CA ILE A 21 5.48 3.78 1.28
C ILE A 21 4.44 4.58 2.05
N PRO A 22 4.53 5.93 2.12
CA PRO A 22 3.51 6.72 2.77
C PRO A 22 2.21 6.66 1.96
N ARG A 23 1.08 6.38 2.64
CA ARG A 23 -0.25 6.26 1.99
C ARG A 23 -1.24 7.33 2.45
N THR A 24 -0.78 8.34 3.17
CA THR A 24 -1.63 9.40 3.74
C THR A 24 -0.93 10.75 3.72
N GLY A 25 -1.71 11.83 3.83
CA GLY A 25 -1.21 13.21 3.89
C GLY A 25 -0.49 13.65 2.60
N ASP A 26 0.25 14.75 2.70
CA ASP A 26 0.98 15.29 1.55
C ASP A 26 2.18 14.42 1.15
N SER A 27 2.80 13.72 2.10
CA SER A 27 3.84 12.73 1.83
C SER A 27 3.32 11.61 0.93
N GLY A 28 2.09 11.13 1.15
CA GLY A 28 1.46 10.12 0.31
C GLY A 28 1.13 10.64 -1.10
N LYS A 29 0.71 11.90 -1.23
CA LYS A 29 0.42 12.52 -2.54
C LYS A 29 1.66 12.68 -3.43
N GLN A 30 2.84 12.78 -2.83
CA GLN A 30 4.11 12.95 -3.54
C GLN A 30 4.75 11.62 -3.96
N VAL A 31 4.18 10.47 -3.57
CA VAL A 31 4.72 9.15 -3.93
C VAL A 31 4.66 8.95 -5.45
N ASN A 32 5.80 8.60 -6.03
CA ASN A 32 5.91 8.19 -7.41
C ASN A 32 7.03 7.15 -7.54
N CYS A 33 6.72 5.89 -7.27
CA CYS A 33 7.70 4.81 -7.24
C CYS A 33 7.14 3.51 -7.82
N TYR A 34 8.04 2.64 -8.27
CA TYR A 34 7.71 1.32 -8.79
C TYR A 34 8.23 0.22 -7.85
N SER A 35 7.43 -0.83 -7.72
CA SER A 35 7.76 -2.08 -7.05
C SER A 35 7.55 -3.23 -8.03
N ILE A 36 8.49 -4.18 -8.06
CA ILE A 36 8.45 -5.31 -8.99
C ILE A 36 8.54 -6.58 -8.15
N SER A 37 7.54 -7.44 -8.29
CA SER A 37 7.44 -8.68 -7.51
C SER A 37 7.25 -9.89 -8.43
N LEU A 38 7.89 -11.00 -8.07
CA LEU A 38 7.73 -12.30 -8.72
C LEU A 38 6.75 -13.16 -7.93
N TYR A 39 5.87 -13.83 -8.67
CA TYR A 39 4.84 -14.72 -8.13
C TYR A 39 4.88 -16.07 -8.83
N GLU A 40 4.60 -17.13 -8.08
CA GLU A 40 4.20 -18.42 -8.63
C GLU A 40 2.71 -18.62 -8.35
N GLY A 41 1.89 -18.54 -9.41
CA GLY A 41 0.45 -18.39 -9.26
C GLY A 41 0.12 -17.12 -8.46
N ASN A 42 -0.39 -17.30 -7.23
CA ASN A 42 -0.75 -16.23 -6.30
C ASN A 42 0.20 -16.09 -5.11
N ILE A 43 1.28 -16.87 -5.06
CA ILE A 43 2.24 -16.87 -3.96
C ILE A 43 3.39 -15.92 -4.29
N PRO A 44 3.66 -14.89 -3.47
CA PRO A 44 4.81 -14.02 -3.67
C PRO A 44 6.10 -14.79 -3.36
N ILE A 45 7.07 -14.71 -4.27
CA ILE A 45 8.38 -15.36 -4.11
C ILE A 45 9.46 -14.35 -3.81
N MET A 46 9.51 -13.25 -4.56
CA MET A 46 10.62 -12.30 -4.45
C MET A 46 10.18 -10.89 -4.83
N LEU A 47 10.63 -9.91 -4.05
CA LEU A 47 10.61 -8.49 -4.40
C LEU A 47 11.93 -8.15 -5.09
N VAL A 48 11.89 -7.71 -6.33
CA VAL A 48 13.07 -7.42 -7.15
C VAL A 48 13.62 -6.04 -6.79
N ASN A 49 14.89 -5.97 -6.41
CA ASN A 49 15.59 -4.73 -6.08
C ASN A 49 16.59 -4.31 -7.16
N SER A 50 17.20 -5.29 -7.85
CA SER A 50 18.16 -5.04 -8.92
C SER A 50 18.09 -6.11 -10.01
N ILE A 51 18.68 -5.78 -11.16
CA ILE A 51 18.76 -6.66 -12.32
C ILE A 51 20.14 -6.57 -12.94
N ASP A 52 20.79 -7.72 -13.05
CA ASP A 52 22.10 -7.86 -13.68
C ASP A 52 21.95 -8.49 -15.07
N ASP A 53 23.06 -8.89 -15.68
CA ASP A 53 23.06 -9.41 -17.04
C ASP A 53 22.39 -10.78 -17.16
N ASN A 54 22.38 -11.59 -16.09
CA ASN A 54 21.85 -12.96 -16.09
C ASN A 54 20.88 -13.31 -14.93
N CYS A 55 20.72 -12.45 -13.92
CA CYS A 55 19.88 -12.72 -12.76
C CYS A 55 19.05 -11.50 -12.31
N LEU A 56 17.93 -11.80 -11.64
CA LEU A 56 17.17 -10.85 -10.84
C LEU A 56 17.59 -11.01 -9.39
N SER A 57 17.91 -9.91 -8.71
CA SER A 57 18.31 -9.93 -7.31
C SER A 57 17.34 -9.08 -6.50
N GLY A 58 17.09 -9.52 -5.26
CA GLY A 58 16.08 -8.90 -4.44
C GLY A 58 15.82 -9.65 -3.15
N SER A 59 14.71 -9.35 -2.50
CA SER A 59 14.36 -9.91 -1.20
C SER A 59 13.31 -11.01 -1.37
N HIS A 60 13.65 -12.23 -0.97
CA HIS A 60 12.80 -13.41 -0.94
C HIS A 60 11.71 -13.29 0.13
N PHE A 61 10.53 -13.82 -0.19
CA PHE A 61 9.39 -13.86 0.70
C PHE A 61 9.49 -15.02 1.69
N GLU A 62 9.67 -14.70 2.96
CA GLU A 62 9.81 -15.68 4.04
C GLU A 62 9.12 -15.17 5.32
N GLY A 63 8.38 -16.04 6.00
CA GLY A 63 7.73 -15.68 7.27
C GLY A 63 6.72 -14.52 7.16
N GLY A 64 6.07 -14.35 6.00
CA GLY A 64 5.06 -13.32 5.77
C GLY A 64 5.61 -11.96 5.32
N GLY A 65 6.90 -11.86 4.97
CA GLY A 65 7.48 -10.63 4.42
C GLY A 65 8.72 -10.88 3.56
N PHE A 66 9.19 -9.84 2.88
CA PHE A 66 10.42 -9.89 2.08
C PHE A 66 11.60 -9.54 2.98
N ARG A 67 12.50 -10.50 3.25
CA ARG A 67 13.56 -10.33 4.26
C ARG A 67 14.92 -10.84 3.82
N THR A 68 14.95 -11.96 3.13
CA THR A 68 16.18 -12.69 2.83
C THR A 68 16.67 -12.33 1.44
N ASP A 69 17.90 -11.84 1.29
CA ASP A 69 18.43 -11.54 -0.04
C ASP A 69 18.58 -12.83 -0.87
N ALA A 70 18.09 -12.78 -2.10
CA ALA A 70 18.10 -13.88 -3.04
C ALA A 70 18.38 -13.39 -4.45
N SER A 71 18.93 -14.28 -5.27
CA SER A 71 19.18 -14.03 -6.69
C SER A 71 18.64 -15.19 -7.51
N ILE A 72 17.77 -14.88 -8.47
CA ILE A 72 17.12 -15.85 -9.34
C ILE A 72 17.66 -15.66 -10.77
N PRO A 73 18.38 -16.64 -11.34
CA PRO A 73 18.82 -16.57 -12.72
C PRO A 73 17.64 -16.62 -13.71
N PHE A 74 17.78 -15.97 -14.86
CA PHE A 74 16.68 -15.79 -15.83
C PHE A 74 16.15 -17.07 -16.48
N ASN A 75 16.87 -18.18 -16.34
CA ASN A 75 16.41 -19.50 -16.76
C ASN A 75 15.29 -20.01 -15.84
N LEU A 76 15.38 -19.74 -14.54
CA LEU A 76 14.42 -20.14 -13.51
C LEU A 76 13.23 -19.19 -13.40
N THR A 77 13.32 -17.99 -13.98
CA THR A 77 12.17 -17.08 -14.05
C THR A 77 11.13 -17.52 -15.09
N LYS A 78 11.40 -18.57 -15.89
CA LYS A 78 10.43 -19.11 -16.86
C LYS A 78 9.29 -19.80 -16.10
N GLY A 79 8.08 -19.29 -16.24
CA GLY A 79 6.89 -19.79 -15.53
C GLY A 79 6.46 -18.94 -14.34
N LEU A 80 7.29 -17.98 -13.92
CA LEU A 80 6.93 -17.01 -12.88
C LEU A 80 6.13 -15.84 -13.47
N ASN A 81 5.14 -15.39 -12.71
CA ASN A 81 4.35 -14.22 -13.02
C ASN A 81 5.06 -12.98 -12.48
N ILE A 82 5.30 -11.99 -13.35
CA ILE A 82 5.83 -10.69 -12.96
C ILE A 82 4.66 -9.77 -12.65
N ARG A 83 4.64 -9.19 -11.45
CA ARG A 83 3.70 -8.15 -11.05
C ARG A 83 4.45 -6.84 -10.86
N ILE A 84 3.96 -5.79 -11.49
CA ILE A 84 4.52 -4.43 -11.36
C ILE A 84 3.48 -3.59 -10.63
N GLU A 85 3.90 -2.92 -9.56
CA GLU A 85 3.06 -1.99 -8.82
C GLU A 85 3.61 -0.59 -8.96
N HIS A 86 2.79 0.33 -9.46
CA HIS A 86 3.10 1.75 -9.53
C HIS A 86 2.32 2.47 -8.45
N TYR A 87 3.06 3.03 -7.49
CA TYR A 87 2.49 3.88 -6.45
C TYR A 87 2.57 5.31 -6.94
N HIS A 88 1.42 5.89 -7.27
CA HIS A 88 1.29 7.26 -7.73
C HIS A 88 0.30 8.02 -6.85
N GLY A 89 0.82 8.95 -6.06
CA GLY A 89 0.06 9.61 -5.00
C GLY A 89 -0.58 8.58 -4.06
N LEU A 90 -1.87 8.76 -3.80
CA LEU A 90 -2.66 7.91 -2.88
C LEU A 90 -3.24 6.65 -3.55
N ILE A 91 -2.85 6.37 -4.80
CA ILE A 91 -3.39 5.26 -5.58
C ILE A 91 -2.27 4.28 -5.92
N THR A 92 -2.64 3.02 -6.06
CA THR A 92 -1.75 1.94 -6.45
C THR A 92 -2.31 1.34 -7.71
N HIS A 93 -1.49 1.28 -8.76
CA HIS A 93 -1.80 0.59 -10.00
C HIS A 93 -1.02 -0.72 -10.03
N THR A 94 -1.73 -1.82 -10.25
CA THR A 94 -1.13 -3.16 -10.30
C THR A 94 -1.25 -3.69 -11.72
N TYR A 95 -0.13 -4.08 -12.29
CA TYR A 95 -0.04 -4.63 -13.65
C TYR A 95 0.40 -6.09 -13.59
N THR A 96 -0.34 -6.94 -14.30
CA THR A 96 -0.01 -8.36 -14.42
C THR A 96 0.79 -8.56 -15.69
N GLY A 97 2.11 -8.45 -15.56
CA GLY A 97 3.06 -8.60 -16.64
C GLY A 97 3.52 -7.28 -17.29
N LEU A 98 4.59 -7.40 -18.07
CA LEU A 98 5.27 -6.27 -18.72
C LEU A 98 4.48 -5.69 -19.91
N ILE A 99 3.72 -6.52 -20.62
CA ILE A 99 2.90 -6.09 -21.77
C ILE A 99 1.73 -5.25 -21.26
N ASP A 100 1.05 -5.75 -20.21
CA ASP A 100 -0.03 -5.04 -19.55
C ASP A 100 0.42 -3.67 -19.03
N PHE A 101 1.59 -3.62 -18.38
CA PHE A 101 2.24 -2.37 -18.00
C PHE A 101 2.47 -1.44 -19.20
N ALA A 102 3.07 -1.92 -20.29
CA ALA A 102 3.39 -1.09 -21.45
C ALA A 102 2.15 -0.45 -22.08
N ILE A 103 1.04 -1.20 -22.20
CA ILE A 103 -0.22 -0.70 -22.76
C ILE A 103 -0.82 0.38 -21.85
N HIS A 104 -0.87 0.13 -20.54
CA HIS A 104 -1.46 1.06 -19.58
C HIS A 104 -0.64 2.34 -19.38
N GLU A 105 0.68 2.24 -19.42
CA GLU A 105 1.57 3.39 -19.31
C GLU A 105 1.47 4.27 -20.57
N TRP A 106 1.45 3.67 -21.77
CA TRP A 106 1.28 4.40 -23.03
C TRP A 106 -0.07 5.09 -23.14
N THR A 107 -1.15 4.44 -22.72
CA THR A 107 -2.48 5.02 -22.75
C THR A 107 -2.70 6.09 -21.66
N LYS A 108 -1.76 6.24 -20.71
CA LYS A 108 -1.90 7.12 -19.52
C LYS A 108 -3.23 6.92 -18.78
N PHE A 109 -3.86 5.76 -18.95
CA PHE A 109 -5.20 5.48 -18.45
C PHE A 109 -5.24 5.49 -16.92
N TYR A 110 -4.09 5.22 -16.29
CA TYR A 110 -3.87 5.38 -14.85
C TYR A 110 -4.25 6.77 -14.33
N ARG A 111 -4.03 7.84 -15.12
CA ARG A 111 -4.41 9.21 -14.72
C ARG A 111 -5.92 9.36 -14.61
N LEU A 112 -6.68 8.82 -15.55
CA LEU A 112 -8.15 8.88 -15.51
C LEU A 112 -8.72 8.03 -14.37
N GLN A 113 -8.20 6.81 -14.19
CA GLN A 113 -8.54 5.98 -13.02
C GLN A 113 -8.22 6.69 -11.71
N SER A 114 -7.08 7.39 -11.64
CA SER A 114 -6.66 8.09 -10.43
C SER A 114 -7.60 9.24 -10.07
N ILE A 115 -8.00 10.03 -11.07
CA ILE A 115 -8.95 11.12 -10.89
C ILE A 115 -10.31 10.56 -10.46
N PHE A 116 -10.77 9.47 -11.08
CA PHE A 116 -12.05 8.85 -10.75
C PHE A 116 -12.07 8.27 -9.32
N ALA A 117 -11.00 7.59 -8.90
CA ALA A 117 -10.87 7.06 -7.55
C ALA A 117 -10.83 8.18 -6.49
N LEU A 118 -10.04 9.23 -6.74
CA LEU A 118 -9.98 10.40 -5.85
C LEU A 118 -11.31 11.15 -5.78
N ALA A 119 -12.02 11.28 -6.90
CA ALA A 119 -13.36 11.88 -6.94
C ALA A 119 -14.36 11.04 -6.12
N LYS A 120 -14.32 9.71 -6.26
CA LYS A 120 -15.19 8.79 -5.51
C LYS A 120 -14.99 8.88 -4.00
N HIS A 121 -13.76 9.13 -3.52
CA HIS A 121 -13.48 9.29 -2.09
C HIS A 121 -13.68 10.73 -1.57
N SER A 122 -13.46 11.75 -2.40
CA SER A 122 -13.65 13.16 -2.01
C SER A 122 -15.12 13.53 -1.85
N VAL A 123 -16.00 12.96 -2.68
CA VAL A 123 -17.45 13.26 -2.65
C VAL A 123 -18.09 12.87 -1.30
N PRO A 124 -17.96 11.62 -0.79
CA PRO A 124 -18.49 11.25 0.52
C PRO A 124 -17.93 12.10 1.65
N GLN A 125 -16.61 12.39 1.65
CA GLN A 125 -15.97 13.14 2.73
C GLN A 125 -16.44 14.60 2.79
N PHE A 126 -16.70 15.22 1.64
CA PHE A 126 -17.30 16.56 1.58
C PHE A 126 -18.74 16.58 2.13
N PHE A 127 -19.55 15.58 1.81
CA PHE A 127 -20.91 15.45 2.35
C PHE A 127 -20.92 15.07 3.85
N PHE A 128 -19.96 14.27 4.32
CA PHE A 128 -19.77 13.97 5.75
C PHE A 128 -19.28 15.18 6.54
N ASN A 129 -18.32 15.96 6.03
CA ASN A 129 -17.84 17.19 6.68
C ASN A 129 -18.91 18.28 6.74
N LYS A 130 -19.85 18.33 5.79
CA LYS A 130 -20.99 19.26 5.82
C LYS A 130 -22.08 18.88 6.82
N LYS A 131 -22.12 17.63 7.30
CA LYS A 131 -22.97 17.30 8.44
C LYS A 131 -22.27 17.81 9.70
N LYS A 132 -22.91 18.75 10.42
CA LYS A 132 -22.50 19.08 11.80
C LYS A 132 -22.36 17.75 12.54
N LEU A 133 -21.16 17.46 13.07
CA LEU A 133 -20.98 16.39 14.04
C LEU A 133 -21.97 16.66 15.17
N GLN A 134 -23.11 15.98 15.14
CA GLN A 134 -23.90 15.79 16.35
C GLN A 134 -23.01 14.91 17.21
N LEU A 135 -22.22 15.53 18.10
CA LEU A 135 -21.46 14.85 19.13
C LEU A 135 -22.43 13.85 19.78
N PRO A 136 -22.31 12.55 19.50
CA PRO A 136 -23.32 11.61 19.92
C PRO A 136 -23.17 11.51 21.43
N LYS A 137 -24.31 11.57 22.14
CA LYS A 137 -24.66 11.09 23.49
C LYS A 137 -23.57 10.61 24.46
N ARG A 138 -22.45 10.04 24.02
CA ARG A 138 -21.28 9.62 24.81
C ARG A 138 -20.69 10.73 25.68
N MET A 139 -20.58 11.97 25.18
CA MET A 139 -20.07 13.08 25.99
C MET A 139 -21.05 13.45 27.10
N SER A 140 -22.36 13.51 26.79
CA SER A 140 -23.41 13.71 27.81
C SER A 140 -23.56 12.53 28.78
N ILE A 141 -23.26 11.29 28.35
CA ILE A 141 -23.23 10.11 29.23
C ILE A 141 -22.02 10.20 30.16
N LEU A 142 -20.85 10.61 29.66
CA LEU A 142 -19.66 10.80 30.49
C LEU A 142 -19.87 11.92 31.50
N GLU A 143 -20.47 13.04 31.10
CA GLU A 143 -20.88 14.12 31.99
C GLU A 143 -21.88 13.64 33.05
N ALA A 144 -22.88 12.84 32.66
CA ALA A 144 -23.84 12.27 33.59
C ALA A 144 -23.18 11.30 34.59
N ILE A 145 -22.21 10.49 34.16
CA ILE A 145 -21.45 9.59 35.04
C ILE A 145 -20.60 10.41 36.02
N ILE A 146 -19.89 11.43 35.55
CA ILE A 146 -19.06 12.32 36.38
C ILE A 146 -19.93 13.05 37.41
N ALA A 147 -21.06 13.62 37.00
CA ALA A 147 -21.99 14.31 37.89
C ALA A 147 -22.57 13.37 38.98
N LYS A 148 -22.84 12.11 38.62
CA LYS A 148 -23.33 11.10 39.58
C LYS A 148 -22.26 10.69 40.61
N LEU A 149 -20.99 10.69 40.22
CA LEU A 149 -19.86 10.42 41.12
C LEU A 149 -19.58 11.61 42.05
N GLN A 150 -19.74 12.85 41.57
CA GLN A 150 -19.54 14.05 42.38
C GLN A 150 -20.64 14.26 43.44
N ASN A 151 -21.88 13.86 43.13
CA ASN A 151 -23.03 14.00 44.04
C ASN A 151 -23.13 12.90 45.12
N ASN A 152 -22.19 11.94 45.16
CA ASN A 152 -22.20 10.84 46.14
C ASN A 152 -20.90 10.83 46.98
N PRO A 153 -20.82 11.61 48.07
CA PRO A 153 -19.58 11.80 48.82
C PRO A 153 -19.28 10.69 49.85
N ARG A 154 -19.54 9.42 49.54
CA ARG A 154 -19.13 8.29 50.41
C ARG A 154 -18.26 7.29 49.63
N SER A 155 -16.95 7.43 49.77
CA SER A 155 -15.91 6.45 49.37
C SER A 155 -15.83 5.29 50.38
N PRO A 156 -14.88 4.34 50.25
CA PRO A 156 -14.64 3.35 49.19
C PRO A 156 -14.72 1.90 49.76
N LYS A 157 -14.74 0.85 48.93
CA LYS A 157 -14.11 -0.45 49.27
C LYS A 157 -13.90 -1.32 48.03
N ARG A 158 -12.75 -2.00 48.05
CA ARG A 158 -12.05 -2.72 46.98
C ARG A 158 -12.80 -3.99 46.56
N HIS A 159 -12.62 -4.40 45.30
CA HIS A 159 -11.92 -5.66 45.00
C HIS A 159 -11.54 -5.73 43.51
N LEU A 160 -10.27 -5.45 43.22
CA LEU A 160 -9.57 -6.14 42.14
C LEU A 160 -9.33 -7.57 42.62
N VAL A 161 -9.80 -8.55 41.87
CA VAL A 161 -9.29 -9.91 41.89
C VAL A 161 -8.69 -10.13 40.49
N LEU A 162 -7.40 -10.44 40.49
CA LEU A 162 -6.62 -10.86 39.31
C LEU A 162 -7.19 -12.15 38.72
#